data_AF-A0A958JCT9-F1
#
_entry.id   AF-A0A958JCT9-F1
#
_cell.length_a   1.000
_cell.length_b   1.000
_cell.length_c   1.000
_cell.angle_alpha   90.00
_cell.angle_beta   90.00
_cell.angle_gamma   90.00
#
_symmetry.space_group_name_H-M   'P 1'
#
loop_
_entity.id
_entity.type
_entity.pdbx_description
1 polymer ?
#
loop_
_entity_poly.entity_id
_entity_poly.type
_entity_poly.pdbx_seq_one_letter_code
_entity_poly.pdbx_strand_id
1 'polypeptide(L)'
;MNSESIPELIPQGLSMEIGRVQLSEEEKASIRARRTAFVARFIVLRESKRTRAHRVIEMMEWEDLTTVEELSKRFRLAFVENGDNMMPVDRDIKRALGHSARSLNHFIREYSQRATMNFIDALFDYERSNELLFGDDESPKPGGWRLPNELLKQRKKS
;
A
#
# COMPACT_ATOMS: atom_id res chain seq x y z
N MET A 1 -63.58 20.22 29.92
CA MET A 1 -62.66 19.30 29.22
C MET A 1 -61.76 20.17 28.35
N ASN A 2 -60.60 20.55 28.88
CA ASN A 2 -59.64 21.39 28.16
C ASN A 2 -58.53 20.47 27.65
N SER A 3 -58.39 20.40 26.34
CA SER A 3 -57.29 19.72 25.65
C SER A 3 -56.05 20.60 25.74
N GLU A 4 -55.09 20.22 26.58
CA GLU A 4 -53.78 20.84 26.62
C GLU A 4 -52.93 20.33 25.46
N SER A 5 -52.55 21.25 24.57
CA SER A 5 -51.59 21.02 23.50
C SER A 5 -50.18 21.05 24.09
N ILE A 6 -49.47 19.92 24.02
CA ILE A 6 -48.05 19.82 24.40
C ILE A 6 -47.22 20.36 23.22
N PRO A 7 -46.33 21.36 23.41
CA PRO A 7 -45.39 21.76 22.37
C PRO A 7 -44.24 20.74 22.30
N GLU A 8 -44.11 20.12 21.13
CA GLU A 8 -43.02 19.23 20.77
C GLU A 8 -41.71 20.03 20.65
N LEU A 9 -40.87 19.95 21.68
CA LEU A 9 -39.52 20.49 21.68
C LEU A 9 -38.64 19.62 20.79
N ILE A 10 -38.59 19.92 19.49
CA ILE A 10 -37.53 19.44 18.61
C ILE A 10 -36.24 20.19 19.01
N PRO A 11 -35.17 19.51 19.47
CA PRO A 11 -33.89 20.16 19.66
C PRO A 11 -33.33 20.50 18.28
N GLN A 12 -33.46 21.77 17.88
CA GLN A 12 -32.71 22.33 16.77
C GLN A 12 -31.23 22.39 17.16
N GLY A 13 -30.37 21.79 16.35
CA GLY A 13 -28.93 22.10 16.39
C GLY A 13 -28.01 21.00 16.95
N LEU A 14 -28.04 19.81 16.35
CA LEU A 14 -26.82 18.99 16.24
C LEU A 14 -26.38 19.02 14.78
N SER A 15 -25.88 20.20 14.37
CA SER A 15 -24.97 20.29 13.24
C SER A 15 -23.73 19.49 13.62
N MET A 16 -23.66 18.23 13.17
CA MET A 16 -22.42 17.47 13.19
C MET A 16 -21.50 18.08 12.15
N GLU A 17 -20.80 19.15 12.52
CA GLU A 17 -19.51 19.42 11.91
C GLU A 17 -18.59 18.25 12.28
N ILE A 18 -18.53 17.26 11.38
CA ILE A 18 -17.51 16.23 11.41
C ILE A 18 -16.19 16.96 11.15
N GLY A 19 -15.58 17.46 12.22
CA GLY A 19 -14.25 18.02 12.21
C GLY A 19 -13.34 17.00 11.54
N ARG A 20 -12.79 17.34 10.38
CA ARG A 20 -11.76 16.52 9.73
C ARG A 20 -10.61 16.41 10.72
N VAL A 21 -10.47 15.25 11.36
CA VAL A 21 -9.32 14.96 12.23
C VAL A 21 -8.07 15.11 11.36
N GLN A 22 -7.34 16.21 11.53
CA GLN A 22 -6.08 16.42 10.85
C GLN A 22 -5.05 15.51 11.50
N LEU A 23 -4.54 14.54 10.74
CA LEU A 23 -3.43 13.70 11.18
C LEU A 23 -2.19 14.55 11.39
N SER A 24 -1.46 14.27 12.46
CA SER A 24 -0.12 14.80 12.69
C SER A 24 0.87 14.31 11.62
N GLU A 25 1.97 15.03 11.42
CA GLU A 25 3.02 14.59 10.50
C GLU A 25 3.66 13.26 10.92
N GLU A 26 3.69 12.96 12.21
CA GLU A 26 4.17 11.68 12.74
C GLU A 26 3.25 10.52 12.34
N GLU A 27 1.93 10.71 12.43
CA GLU A 27 0.95 9.72 11.98
C GLU A 27 1.03 9.49 10.48
N LYS A 28 1.15 10.57 9.69
CA LYS A 28 1.34 10.48 8.23
C LYS A 28 2.65 9.74 7.90
N ALA A 29 3.75 10.08 8.57
CA ALA A 29 5.03 9.41 8.40
C ALA A 29 4.94 7.93 8.75
N SER A 30 4.22 7.58 9.81
CA SER A 30 3.98 6.18 10.20
C SER A 30 3.18 5.43 9.13
N ILE A 31 2.09 6.01 8.61
CA ILE A 31 1.31 5.41 7.52
C ILE A 31 2.19 5.14 6.29
N ARG A 32 2.93 6.17 5.84
CA ARG A 32 3.89 6.08 4.73
C ARG A 32 4.92 4.97 4.98
N ALA A 33 5.54 4.96 6.16
CA ALA A 33 6.56 3.99 6.50
C ALA A 33 6.04 2.54 6.50
N ARG A 34 4.85 2.29 7.07
CA ARG A 34 4.22 0.97 7.06
C ARG A 34 3.94 0.49 5.65
N ARG A 35 3.45 1.39 4.79
CA ARG A 35 3.17 1.09 3.39
C ARG A 35 4.47 0.73 2.66
N THR A 36 5.51 1.55 2.77
CA THR A 36 6.80 1.31 2.11
C THR A 36 7.40 -0.04 2.54
N ALA A 37 7.44 -0.32 3.85
CA ALA A 37 7.97 -1.58 4.36
C ALA A 37 7.17 -2.80 3.87
N PHE A 38 5.84 -2.69 3.79
CA PHE A 38 5.00 -3.75 3.24
C PHE A 38 5.28 -3.99 1.76
N VAL A 39 5.31 -2.93 0.94
CA VAL A 39 5.52 -3.05 -0.50
C VAL A 39 6.90 -3.64 -0.80
N ALA A 40 7.96 -3.12 -0.16
CA ALA A 40 9.31 -3.64 -0.31
C ALA A 40 9.39 -5.14 0.04
N ARG A 41 8.78 -5.54 1.17
CA ARG A 41 8.77 -6.95 1.55
C ARG A 41 7.95 -7.82 0.59
N PHE A 42 6.83 -7.31 0.10
CA PHE A 42 5.97 -8.02 -0.82
C PHE A 42 6.65 -8.26 -2.17
N ILE A 43 7.38 -7.25 -2.70
CA ILE A 43 8.19 -7.37 -3.92
C ILE A 43 9.14 -8.57 -3.80
N VAL A 44 9.94 -8.61 -2.73
CA VAL A 44 10.91 -9.69 -2.46
C VAL A 44 10.23 -11.06 -2.39
N LEU A 45 9.15 -11.19 -1.62
CA LEU A 45 8.47 -12.48 -1.45
C LEU A 45 7.94 -13.08 -2.77
N ARG A 46 7.67 -12.22 -3.74
CA ARG A 46 7.00 -12.55 -5.00
C ARG A 46 7.90 -12.38 -6.23
N GLU A 47 9.17 -12.01 -6.03
CA GLU A 47 10.12 -11.75 -7.10
C GLU A 47 10.37 -12.94 -8.02
N SER A 48 10.17 -14.18 -7.54
CA SER A 48 10.39 -15.41 -8.31
C SER A 48 9.11 -15.98 -8.92
N LYS A 49 7.99 -15.26 -8.81
CA LYS A 49 6.67 -15.79 -9.16
C LYS A 49 6.04 -14.96 -10.28
N ARG A 50 5.35 -15.61 -11.21
CA ARG A 50 4.67 -14.95 -12.34
C ARG A 50 3.20 -15.31 -12.37
N THR A 51 2.33 -14.31 -12.23
CA THR A 51 0.88 -14.47 -12.39
C THR A 51 0.29 -13.25 -13.09
N ARG A 52 -0.94 -13.36 -13.62
CA ARG A 52 -1.60 -12.22 -14.27
C ARG A 52 -1.86 -11.07 -13.30
N ALA A 53 -2.13 -11.37 -12.03
CA ALA A 53 -2.28 -10.37 -10.97
C ALA A 53 -1.06 -9.44 -10.82
N HIS A 54 0.16 -9.91 -11.16
CA HIS A 54 1.36 -9.06 -11.11
C HIS A 54 1.21 -7.88 -12.08
N ARG A 55 0.62 -8.11 -13.25
CA ARG A 55 0.41 -7.08 -14.26
C ARG A 55 -0.57 -6.00 -13.78
N VAL A 56 -1.57 -6.40 -13.01
CA VAL A 56 -2.52 -5.46 -12.39
C VAL A 56 -1.80 -4.65 -11.31
N ILE A 57 -1.08 -5.32 -10.42
CA ILE A 57 -0.36 -4.68 -9.30
C ILE A 57 0.73 -3.72 -9.79
N GLU A 58 1.47 -4.09 -10.84
CA GLU A 58 2.52 -3.26 -11.45
C GLU A 58 2.02 -1.88 -11.88
N MET A 59 0.73 -1.77 -12.22
CA MET A 59 0.10 -0.53 -12.66
C MET A 59 -0.71 0.17 -11.56
N MET A 60 -0.73 -0.38 -10.33
CA MET A 60 -1.49 0.21 -9.23
C MET A 60 -0.86 1.48 -8.71
N GLU A 61 -1.73 2.46 -8.45
CA GLU A 61 -1.42 3.70 -7.75
C GLU A 61 -2.23 3.79 -6.46
N TRP A 62 -1.74 4.58 -5.53
CA TRP A 62 -2.38 4.80 -4.24
C TRP A 62 -2.12 6.23 -3.76
N GLU A 63 -2.97 6.69 -2.85
CA GLU A 63 -2.85 8.01 -2.28
C GLU A 63 -1.78 8.03 -1.20
N ASP A 64 -1.30 9.25 -0.89
CA ASP A 64 -0.26 9.45 0.12
C ASP A 64 -0.63 8.87 1.50
N LEU A 65 -1.92 8.87 1.84
CA LEU A 65 -2.43 8.35 3.11
C LEU A 65 -3.14 6.99 3.00
N THR A 66 -3.06 6.32 1.84
CA THR A 66 -3.53 4.94 1.71
C THR A 66 -2.79 4.07 2.73
N THR A 67 -3.58 3.43 3.60
CA THR A 67 -3.06 2.57 4.67
C THR A 67 -2.52 1.25 4.12
N VAL A 68 -1.67 0.60 4.91
CA VAL A 68 -1.12 -0.70 4.51
C VAL A 68 -2.20 -1.79 4.45
N GLU A 69 -3.20 -1.73 5.33
CA GLU A 69 -4.33 -2.64 5.35
C GLU A 69 -5.16 -2.49 4.07
N GLU A 70 -5.46 -1.26 3.66
CA GLU A 70 -6.16 -0.97 2.42
C GLU A 70 -5.37 -1.46 1.19
N LEU A 71 -4.09 -1.11 1.11
CA LEU A 71 -3.23 -1.54 0.00
C LEU A 71 -3.12 -3.07 -0.08
N SER A 72 -3.01 -3.74 1.06
CA SER A 72 -2.96 -5.21 1.12
C SER A 72 -4.24 -5.86 0.61
N LYS A 73 -5.42 -5.28 0.89
CA LYS A 73 -6.71 -5.73 0.35
C LYS A 73 -6.75 -5.55 -1.16
N ARG A 74 -6.26 -4.42 -1.69
CA ARG A 74 -6.17 -4.17 -3.14
C ARG A 74 -5.26 -5.17 -3.84
N PHE A 75 -4.08 -5.46 -3.27
CA PHE A 75 -3.19 -6.49 -3.82
C PHE A 75 -3.87 -7.85 -3.79
N ARG A 76 -4.47 -8.22 -2.65
CA ARG A 76 -5.21 -9.49 -2.51
C ARG A 76 -6.32 -9.62 -3.55
N LEU A 77 -7.10 -8.56 -3.78
CA LEU A 77 -8.18 -8.54 -4.76
C LEU A 77 -7.67 -8.85 -6.17
N ALA A 78 -6.54 -8.26 -6.57
CA ALA A 78 -5.94 -8.55 -7.87
C ALA A 78 -5.63 -10.05 -8.05
N PHE A 79 -5.20 -10.76 -7.01
CA PHE A 79 -4.99 -12.22 -7.08
C PHE A 79 -6.31 -12.99 -7.18
N VAL A 80 -7.31 -12.60 -6.38
CA VAL A 80 -8.64 -13.24 -6.39
C VAL A 80 -9.28 -13.13 -7.78
N GLU A 81 -9.30 -11.93 -8.35
CA GLU A 81 -9.91 -11.66 -9.66
C GLU A 81 -9.19 -12.37 -10.81
N ASN A 82 -7.91 -12.70 -10.64
CA ASN A 82 -7.12 -13.46 -11.61
C ASN A 82 -7.13 -14.98 -11.39
N GLY A 83 -7.90 -15.47 -10.41
CA GLY A 83 -8.05 -16.91 -10.14
C GLY A 83 -6.78 -17.56 -9.56
N ASP A 84 -5.93 -16.78 -8.89
CA ASP A 84 -4.70 -17.29 -8.29
C ASP A 84 -4.99 -18.21 -7.08
N ASN A 85 -4.06 -19.14 -6.79
CA ASN A 85 -4.12 -19.93 -5.56
C ASN A 85 -3.87 -19.01 -4.35
N MET A 86 -4.92 -18.75 -3.58
CA MET A 86 -4.87 -17.77 -2.50
C MET A 86 -4.08 -18.23 -1.27
N MET A 87 -3.86 -19.53 -1.03
CA MET A 87 -3.09 -19.98 0.15
C MET A 87 -1.66 -19.42 0.21
N PRO A 88 -0.82 -19.55 -0.83
CA PRO A 88 0.51 -18.93 -0.81
C PRO A 88 0.44 -17.40 -0.84
N VAL A 89 -0.53 -16.82 -1.56
CA VAL A 89 -0.71 -15.36 -1.64
C VAL A 89 -1.02 -14.77 -0.26
N ASP A 90 -2.01 -15.33 0.45
CA ASP A 90 -2.41 -14.86 1.78
C ASP A 90 -1.27 -15.04 2.80
N ARG A 91 -0.47 -16.11 2.66
CA ARG A 91 0.75 -16.30 3.47
C ARG A 91 1.76 -15.18 3.24
N ASP A 92 2.04 -14.82 1.99
CA ASP A 92 3.00 -13.78 1.66
C ASP A 92 2.50 -12.38 2.06
N ILE A 93 1.22 -12.09 1.86
CA ILE A 93 0.58 -10.86 2.35
C ILE A 93 0.71 -10.76 3.87
N LYS A 94 0.40 -11.84 4.62
CA LYS A 94 0.54 -11.88 6.08
C LYS A 94 1.99 -11.67 6.52
N ARG A 95 2.96 -12.25 5.81
CA ARG A 95 4.40 -12.05 6.09
C ARG A 95 4.85 -10.61 5.83
N ALA A 96 4.35 -9.98 4.76
CA ALA A 96 4.63 -8.58 4.45
C ALA A 96 4.02 -7.63 5.49
N LEU A 97 2.76 -7.87 5.91
CA LEU A 97 2.10 -7.11 6.98
C LEU A 97 2.82 -7.27 8.33
N GLY A 98 3.23 -8.50 8.66
CA GLY A 98 4.01 -8.74 9.86
C GLY A 98 5.38 -8.04 9.85
N HIS A 99 6.00 -7.91 8.68
CA HIS A 99 7.23 -7.15 8.52
C HIS A 99 6.99 -5.65 8.71
N SER A 100 5.98 -5.08 8.04
CA SER A 100 5.69 -3.64 8.17
C SER A 100 5.36 -3.23 9.60
N ALA A 101 4.65 -4.08 10.37
CA ALA A 101 4.36 -3.81 11.78
C ALA A 101 5.62 -3.79 12.66
N ARG A 102 6.60 -4.68 12.41
CA ARG A 102 7.84 -4.76 13.22
C ARG A 102 8.88 -3.72 12.83
N SER A 103 8.99 -3.41 11.54
CA SER A 103 10.02 -2.52 11.01
C SER A 103 9.86 -1.06 11.46
N LEU A 104 8.65 -0.64 11.85
CA LEU A 104 8.41 0.71 12.37
C LEU A 104 9.20 1.03 13.64
N ASN A 105 9.58 0.03 14.44
CA ASN A 105 10.31 0.28 15.68
C ASN A 105 11.73 0.82 15.44
N HIS A 106 12.23 0.74 14.20
CA HIS A 106 13.62 1.04 13.90
C HIS A 106 13.81 1.98 12.70
N PHE A 107 12.85 2.06 11.77
CA PHE A 107 13.10 2.64 10.44
C PHE A 107 11.97 3.56 9.91
N ILE A 108 11.18 4.21 10.77
CA ILE A 108 10.08 5.10 10.32
C ILE A 108 10.60 6.19 9.39
N ARG A 109 11.73 6.84 9.74
CA ARG A 109 12.26 7.95 8.96
C ARG A 109 12.69 7.49 7.57
N GLU A 110 13.45 6.41 7.50
CA GLU A 110 13.98 5.86 6.24
C GLU A 110 12.85 5.38 5.32
N TYR A 111 11.87 4.66 5.86
CA TYR A 111 10.74 4.19 5.06
C TYR A 111 9.77 5.30 4.66
N SER A 112 9.57 6.32 5.49
CA SER A 112 8.69 7.45 5.15
C SER A 112 9.31 8.36 4.09
N GLN A 113 10.63 8.58 4.12
CA GLN A 113 11.35 9.35 3.09
C GLN A 113 11.35 8.67 1.72
N ARG A 114 11.25 7.33 1.70
CA ARG A 114 11.22 6.52 0.49
C ARG A 114 9.81 6.11 0.06
N ALA A 115 8.79 6.71 0.68
CA ALA A 115 7.42 6.36 0.38
C ALA A 115 7.04 6.78 -1.04
N THR A 116 6.56 5.81 -1.81
CA THR A 116 6.07 6.02 -3.17
C THR A 116 4.54 6.06 -3.18
N MET A 117 3.97 6.45 -4.32
CA MET A 117 2.52 6.50 -4.59
C MET A 117 2.05 5.52 -5.66
N ASN A 118 2.96 4.69 -6.18
CA ASN A 118 2.64 3.65 -7.16
C ASN A 118 3.67 2.52 -7.13
N PHE A 119 3.32 1.40 -7.75
CA PHE A 119 4.14 0.19 -7.72
C PHE A 119 5.39 0.29 -8.60
N ILE A 120 5.34 1.03 -9.71
CA ILE A 120 6.50 1.23 -10.59
C ILE A 120 7.64 1.93 -9.85
N ASP A 121 7.33 3.02 -9.15
CA ASP A 121 8.31 3.75 -8.35
C ASP A 121 8.84 2.89 -7.19
N ALA A 122 7.99 2.04 -6.61
CA ALA A 122 8.44 1.10 -5.58
C ALA A 122 9.42 0.06 -6.12
N LEU A 123 9.25 -0.37 -7.38
CA LEU A 123 10.21 -1.26 -8.03
C LEU A 123 11.53 -0.55 -8.35
N PHE A 124 11.51 0.73 -8.77
CA PHE A 124 12.75 1.52 -8.91
C PHE A 124 13.50 1.66 -7.58
N ASP A 125 12.77 1.93 -6.49
CA ASP A 125 13.35 2.04 -5.15
C ASP A 125 13.96 0.70 -4.69
N TYR A 126 13.30 -0.41 -5.03
CA TYR A 126 13.81 -1.76 -4.79
C TYR A 126 15.08 -2.07 -5.61
N GLU A 127 15.09 -1.80 -6.91
CA GLU A 127 16.28 -1.99 -7.77
C GLU A 127 17.47 -1.19 -7.25
N ARG A 128 17.27 0.10 -6.94
CA ARG A 128 18.31 0.96 -6.33
C ARG A 128 18.83 0.38 -5.02
N SER A 129 17.96 -0.20 -4.20
CA SER A 129 18.37 -0.86 -2.95
C SER A 129 19.28 -2.06 -3.20
N ASN A 130 18.94 -2.88 -4.20
CA ASN A 130 19.72 -4.06 -4.55
C ASN A 130 21.08 -3.68 -5.13
N GLU A 131 21.12 -2.71 -6.05
CA GLU A 131 22.39 -2.19 -6.61
C GLU A 131 23.31 -1.66 -5.51
N LEU A 132 22.77 -0.90 -4.55
CA LEU A 132 23.55 -0.39 -3.41
C LEU A 132 24.08 -1.49 -2.48
N LEU A 133 23.38 -2.62 -2.36
CA LEU A 133 23.74 -3.70 -1.44
C LEU A 133 24.66 -4.76 -2.06
N PHE A 134 24.50 -5.03 -3.36
CA PHE A 134 25.14 -6.16 -4.04
C PHE A 134 26.01 -5.74 -5.24
N GLY A 135 25.91 -4.50 -5.70
CA GLY A 135 26.57 -4.04 -6.94
C GLY A 135 25.90 -4.58 -8.21
N ASP A 136 26.40 -4.14 -9.37
CA ASP A 136 25.78 -4.46 -10.67
C ASP A 136 25.87 -5.95 -11.05
N ASP A 137 26.98 -6.61 -10.69
CA ASP A 137 27.29 -7.99 -11.13
C ASP A 137 26.53 -9.09 -10.37
N GLU A 138 25.97 -8.77 -9.19
CA GLU A 138 25.20 -9.71 -8.34
C GLU A 138 23.70 -9.35 -8.25
N SER A 139 23.25 -8.38 -9.06
CA SER A 139 21.85 -7.94 -9.04
C SER A 139 20.88 -9.11 -9.35
N PRO A 140 19.87 -9.36 -8.50
CA PRO A 140 18.95 -10.48 -8.70
C PRO A 140 18.17 -10.29 -10.01
N LYS A 141 18.18 -11.33 -10.85
CA LYS A 141 17.50 -11.30 -12.14
C LYS A 141 15.98 -11.14 -11.95
N PRO A 142 15.29 -10.32 -12.76
CA PRO A 142 13.84 -10.12 -12.65
C PRO A 142 13.08 -11.43 -12.91
N GLY A 143 12.67 -12.09 -11.83
CA GLY A 143 11.98 -13.37 -11.89
C GLY A 143 10.48 -13.23 -12.12
N GLY A 144 9.84 -12.18 -11.59
CA GLY A 144 8.39 -12.13 -11.38
C GLY A 144 7.77 -10.80 -11.76
N TRP A 145 8.42 -9.71 -11.35
CA TRP A 145 8.07 -8.35 -11.72
C TRP A 145 8.75 -7.97 -13.05
N ARG A 146 8.06 -7.16 -13.86
CA ARG A 146 8.68 -6.51 -15.03
C ARG A 146 9.65 -5.44 -14.56
N LEU A 147 10.62 -5.14 -15.43
CA LEU A 147 11.54 -4.03 -15.20
C LEU A 147 10.76 -2.69 -15.18
N PRO A 148 11.03 -1.78 -14.23
CA PRO A 148 10.31 -0.51 -14.10
C PRO A 148 10.33 0.34 -15.37
N ASN A 149 11.47 0.36 -16.07
CA ASN A 149 11.63 1.07 -17.34
C ASN A 149 10.70 0.54 -18.45
N GLU A 150 10.40 -0.77 -18.45
CA GLU A 150 9.44 -1.35 -19.39
C GLU A 150 8.00 -0.95 -19.05
N LEU A 151 7.68 -0.91 -17.75
CA LEU A 151 6.36 -0.51 -17.26
C LEU A 151 6.06 0.96 -17.56
N LEU A 152 7.02 1.87 -17.38
CA LEU A 152 6.87 3.28 -17.78
C LEU A 152 6.56 3.44 -19.27
N LYS A 153 7.23 2.66 -20.13
CA LYS A 153 6.97 2.67 -21.57
C LYS A 153 5.56 2.17 -21.90
N GLN A 154 5.06 1.17 -21.18
CA GLN A 154 3.70 0.64 -21.36
C GLN A 154 2.65 1.65 -20.88
N ARG A 155 2.87 2.28 -19.72
CA ARG A 155 1.99 3.30 -19.17
C ARG A 155 1.80 4.49 -20.11
N LYS A 156 2.86 4.93 -20.79
CA LYS A 156 2.79 6.03 -21.78
C LYS A 156 2.01 5.69 -23.06
N LYS A 157 1.72 4.41 -23.30
CA LYS A 157 1.00 3.93 -24.49
C LYS A 157 -0.48 3.63 -24.23
N SER A 158 -0.88 3.61 -22.97
CA SER A 158 -2.28 3.40 -22.55
C SER A 158 -2.96 4.75 -22.37
#